data_AF-A0A2V7JW93-F1
#
_entry.id   AF-A0A2V7JW93-F1
#
_cell.length_a   1.000
_cell.length_b   1.000
_cell.length_c   1.000
_cell.angle_alpha   90.00
_cell.angle_beta   90.00
_cell.angle_gamma   90.00
#
_symmetry.space_group_name_H-M   'P 1'
#
loop_
_entity.id
_entity.type
_entity.pdbx_description
1 polymer ?
#
loop_
_entity_poly.entity_id
_entity_poly.type
_entity_poly.pdbx_seq_one_letter_code
_entity_poly.pdbx_strand_id
1 'polypeptide(L)'
;MNAPARDRPEPAATLRQQLGIETPEHVAVHFELAGVGSRTAAALLDTVVAVFALVLLGWAAVALLGGGGGTLARWVIALLILAFTFGLLGYFVLLEALNGGRTLGKQAVGIRVVMETGHPVTATAAVVRNLFRLIDCYLPVLPFLPGLAMIFLHRRNQRLGDVVAGTIVVRDRPTEWSLGAVPAAPDEPLEAGPPDLSDDEFRLLDQFLARAGELDPAVQTRLATELARRFQERVPRRTADADAFLAQLHAQEQRKRRSRFGTRAQAGAVGRTTVTAERFVERKREAWEQFYRLASQVERSGVSQLASDEIPAFSARYREVAADLARARTYRVDPRVIEYLERVVSAGHNALYRTRGRRRAPLFRYLVRDFPAAVVQSWGYVLAAFLLFAVPGAIGYAIIRAHPEQAEELLPPVMVSRAEQAAERQAKGLGYAQSREEDLPVIASAIISNNVSIAFWAFVGGILAGLPTVLVLVTNGLSLGMGFGLFVNYHAGGYLATFVAGHGVLELTAIFIAGGAGFRVAGALLVPGDRTRRDALVVEGRIAARMVGAVVTLLAIAGTIEGLLSASDAPAGLKYLTSALSVVLLAIYGASGLGYLRATARPGAPAAG
;
A
#
# COMPACT_ATOMS: atom_id res chain seq x y z
N MET A 1 30.07 13.69 36.76
CA MET A 1 28.89 13.00 37.32
C MET A 1 27.68 13.90 37.10
N ASN A 2 27.04 13.81 35.93
CA ASN A 2 25.89 14.62 35.54
C ASN A 2 24.66 13.71 35.50
N ALA A 3 23.68 14.01 36.35
CA ALA A 3 22.43 13.27 36.45
C ALA A 3 21.56 13.49 35.19
N PRO A 4 20.83 12.49 34.70
CA PRO A 4 19.89 12.66 33.60
C PRO A 4 18.65 13.44 34.08
N ALA A 5 18.17 14.34 33.22
CA ALA A 5 16.98 15.13 33.43
C ALA A 5 15.75 14.24 33.66
N ARG A 6 14.98 14.55 34.70
CA ARG A 6 13.73 13.87 35.05
C ARG A 6 12.73 13.95 33.89
N ASP A 7 12.15 12.79 33.56
CA ASP A 7 11.02 12.62 32.66
C ASP A 7 9.91 13.62 32.98
N ARG A 8 9.48 14.36 31.96
CA ARG A 8 8.22 15.09 31.98
C ARG A 8 7.10 14.06 31.80
N PRO A 9 5.99 14.14 32.56
CA PRO A 9 4.88 13.21 32.37
C PRO A 9 4.31 13.36 30.96
N GLU A 10 4.34 12.28 30.18
CA GLU A 10 3.71 12.22 28.87
C GLU A 10 2.18 12.45 29.01
N PRO A 11 1.57 13.29 28.15
CA PRO A 11 0.12 13.40 28.12
C PRO A 11 -0.50 12.05 27.74
N ALA A 12 -1.65 11.73 28.35
CA ALA A 12 -2.37 10.45 28.25
C ALA A 12 -2.27 9.80 26.86
N ALA A 13 -1.84 8.53 26.84
CA ALA A 13 -1.65 7.71 25.64
C ALA A 13 -2.86 7.81 24.71
N THR A 14 -2.73 8.64 23.68
CA THR A 14 -3.70 8.69 22.59
C THR A 14 -3.52 7.39 21.83
N LEU A 15 -4.58 6.60 21.62
CA LEU A 15 -4.56 5.36 20.82
C LEU A 15 -4.15 5.59 19.34
N ARG A 16 -3.77 6.81 18.97
CA ARG A 16 -3.31 7.23 17.65
C ARG A 16 -1.80 7.15 17.60
N GLN A 17 -1.27 6.15 16.91
CA GLN A 17 0.16 6.08 16.63
C GLN A 17 0.55 7.15 15.60
N GLN A 18 1.50 8.00 15.98
CA GLN A 18 2.05 9.05 15.12
C GLN A 18 3.50 8.73 14.77
N LEU A 19 3.89 8.93 13.51
CA LEU A 19 5.28 8.86 13.07
C LEU A 19 5.78 10.27 12.76
N GLY A 20 6.73 10.76 13.56
CA GLY A 20 7.44 12.01 13.28
C GLY A 20 8.51 11.81 12.22
N ILE A 21 8.45 12.61 11.15
CA ILE A 21 9.51 12.70 10.14
C ILE A 21 10.08 14.11 10.20
N GLU A 22 11.38 14.22 10.45
CA GLU A 22 12.07 15.51 10.39
C GLU A 22 12.22 15.95 8.94
N THR A 23 11.63 17.10 8.62
CA THR A 23 11.83 17.74 7.33
C THR A 23 13.20 18.43 7.27
N PRO A 24 13.74 18.74 6.08
CA PRO A 24 14.99 19.50 5.93
C PRO A 24 14.98 20.86 6.64
N GLU A 25 13.80 21.42 6.88
CA GLU A 25 13.59 22.66 7.63
C GLU A 25 13.64 22.44 9.16
N HIS A 26 14.08 21.26 9.63
CA HIS A 26 14.16 20.83 11.03
C HIS A 26 12.82 20.89 11.78
N VAL A 27 11.70 20.81 11.05
CA VAL A 27 10.36 20.69 11.62
C VAL A 27 9.91 19.24 11.49
N ALA A 28 9.72 18.57 12.63
CA ALA A 28 9.15 17.23 12.67
C ALA A 28 7.68 17.28 12.27
N VAL A 29 7.29 16.61 11.19
CA VAL A 29 5.89 16.45 10.77
C VAL A 29 5.38 15.12 11.28
N HIS A 30 4.29 15.12 12.04
CA HIS A 30 3.70 13.91 12.58
C HIS A 30 2.63 13.38 11.62
N PHE A 31 2.82 12.16 11.13
CA PHE A 31 1.81 11.46 10.35
C PHE A 31 1.02 10.52 11.25
N GLU A 32 -0.32 10.65 11.25
CA GLU A 32 -1.18 9.65 11.90
C GLU A 32 -1.17 8.37 11.06
N LEU A 33 -0.64 7.27 11.63
CA LEU A 33 -0.58 5.99 10.96
C LEU A 33 -2.00 5.40 10.84
N ALA A 34 -2.32 4.84 9.67
CA ALA A 34 -3.59 4.16 9.47
C ALA A 34 -3.61 2.86 10.28
N GLY A 35 -4.47 2.80 11.30
CA GLY A 35 -4.69 1.59 12.08
C GLY A 35 -5.33 0.44 11.27
N VAL A 36 -5.29 -0.76 11.83
CA VAL A 36 -5.74 -2.01 11.19
C VAL A 36 -7.15 -1.88 10.59
N GLY A 37 -8.11 -1.33 11.35
CA GLY A 37 -9.50 -1.19 10.91
C GLY A 37 -9.66 -0.35 9.63
N SER A 38 -9.00 0.81 9.53
CA SER A 38 -9.04 1.64 8.31
C SER A 38 -8.39 0.95 7.11
N ARG A 39 -7.34 0.15 7.34
CA ARG A 39 -6.68 -0.61 6.26
C ARG A 39 -7.56 -1.77 5.77
N THR A 40 -8.21 -2.47 6.69
CA THR A 40 -9.16 -3.56 6.38
C THR A 40 -10.38 -3.02 5.65
N ALA A 41 -10.98 -1.92 6.13
CA ALA A 41 -12.13 -1.28 5.47
C ALA A 41 -11.79 -0.85 4.03
N ALA A 42 -10.63 -0.23 3.82
CA ALA A 42 -10.18 0.15 2.48
C ALA A 42 -9.97 -1.08 1.58
N ALA A 43 -9.38 -2.17 2.12
CA ALA A 43 -9.17 -3.40 1.36
C ALA A 43 -10.49 -4.11 1.00
N LEU A 44 -11.49 -4.11 1.89
CA LEU A 44 -12.83 -4.63 1.61
C LEU A 44 -13.51 -3.84 0.51
N LEU A 45 -13.51 -2.50 0.61
CA LEU A 45 -14.07 -1.62 -0.42
C LEU A 45 -13.37 -1.83 -1.77
N ASP A 46 -12.04 -1.88 -1.79
CA ASP A 46 -11.31 -2.14 -3.03
C ASP A 46 -11.64 -3.52 -3.62
N THR A 47 -11.84 -4.53 -2.78
CA THR A 47 -12.22 -5.88 -3.24
C THR A 47 -13.63 -5.88 -3.84
N VAL A 48 -14.58 -5.21 -3.18
CA VAL A 48 -15.94 -5.03 -3.71
C VAL A 48 -15.91 -4.31 -5.06
N VAL A 49 -15.16 -3.21 -5.16
CA VAL A 49 -15.04 -2.44 -6.41
C VAL A 49 -14.41 -3.29 -7.52
N ALA A 50 -13.34 -4.03 -7.23
CA ALA A 50 -12.69 -4.88 -8.22
C ALA A 50 -13.60 -6.03 -8.68
N VAL A 51 -14.26 -6.73 -7.75
CA VAL A 51 -15.20 -7.82 -8.06
C VAL A 51 -16.40 -7.30 -8.83
N PHE A 52 -16.97 -6.17 -8.42
CA PHE A 52 -18.10 -5.55 -9.12
C PHE A 52 -17.73 -5.16 -10.55
N ALA A 53 -16.54 -4.56 -10.76
CA ALA A 53 -16.05 -4.25 -12.11
C ALA A 53 -15.88 -5.50 -12.97
N LEU A 54 -15.37 -6.60 -12.41
CA LEU A 54 -15.23 -7.88 -13.12
C LEU A 54 -16.60 -8.52 -13.45
N VAL A 55 -17.55 -8.47 -12.52
CA VAL A 55 -18.93 -8.97 -12.73
C VAL A 55 -19.63 -8.15 -13.80
N LEU A 56 -19.52 -6.81 -13.76
CA LEU A 56 -20.07 -5.94 -14.80
C LEU A 56 -19.44 -6.21 -16.16
N LEU A 57 -18.12 -6.43 -16.22
CA LEU A 57 -17.42 -6.79 -17.44
C LEU A 57 -17.94 -8.13 -17.99
N GLY A 58 -18.15 -9.12 -17.12
CA GLY A 58 -18.75 -10.41 -17.48
C GLY A 58 -20.18 -10.27 -18.01
N TRP A 59 -21.02 -9.48 -17.34
CA TRP A 59 -22.38 -9.19 -17.81
C TRP A 59 -22.40 -8.46 -19.15
N ALA A 60 -21.56 -7.45 -19.33
CA ALA A 60 -21.43 -6.72 -20.58
C ALA A 60 -20.98 -7.64 -21.73
N ALA A 61 -20.05 -8.56 -21.45
CA ALA A 61 -19.62 -9.58 -22.39
C ALA A 61 -20.79 -10.52 -22.78
N VAL A 62 -21.56 -11.03 -21.82
CA VAL A 62 -22.72 -11.89 -22.11
C VAL A 62 -23.79 -11.12 -22.93
N ALA A 63 -24.06 -9.87 -22.57
CA ALA A 63 -25.01 -9.01 -23.28
C ALA A 63 -24.57 -8.71 -24.71
N LEU A 64 -23.28 -8.44 -24.94
CA LEU A 64 -22.71 -8.18 -26.27
C LEU A 64 -22.80 -9.42 -27.18
N LEU A 65 -22.66 -10.61 -26.60
CA LEU A 65 -22.66 -11.87 -27.33
C LEU A 65 -24.06 -12.44 -27.56
N GLY A 66 -25.09 -11.91 -26.90
CA GLY A 66 -26.48 -12.36 -27.07
C GLY A 66 -26.71 -13.84 -26.78
N GLY A 67 -25.82 -14.50 -26.00
CA GLY A 67 -25.87 -15.94 -25.73
C GLY A 67 -25.44 -16.85 -26.89
N GLY A 68 -24.94 -16.30 -28.00
CA GLY A 68 -24.50 -17.09 -29.16
C GLY A 68 -23.14 -17.77 -28.93
N GLY A 69 -23.04 -19.06 -29.26
CA GLY A 69 -21.77 -19.81 -29.31
C GLY A 69 -21.08 -19.60 -30.66
N GLY A 70 -20.01 -18.80 -30.69
CA GLY A 70 -19.22 -18.55 -31.89
C GLY A 70 -17.82 -18.02 -31.58
N THR A 71 -16.99 -17.84 -32.60
CA THR A 71 -15.58 -17.44 -32.45
C THR A 71 -15.41 -16.15 -31.64
N LEU A 72 -16.26 -15.15 -31.85
CA LEU A 72 -16.25 -13.89 -31.08
C LEU A 72 -16.46 -14.16 -29.57
N ALA A 73 -17.39 -15.06 -29.21
CA ALA A 73 -17.70 -15.38 -27.81
C ALA A 73 -16.49 -15.94 -27.07
N ARG A 74 -15.67 -16.74 -27.75
CA ARG A 74 -14.50 -17.38 -27.14
C ARG A 74 -13.33 -16.45 -26.94
N TRP A 75 -13.10 -15.54 -27.89
CA TRP A 75 -12.15 -14.45 -27.68
C TRP A 75 -12.56 -13.57 -26.50
N VAL A 76 -13.86 -13.28 -26.37
CA VAL A 76 -14.40 -12.55 -25.22
C VAL A 76 -14.19 -13.33 -23.91
N ILE A 77 -14.48 -14.64 -23.87
CA ILE A 77 -14.19 -15.49 -22.70
C ILE A 77 -12.71 -15.50 -22.35
N ALA A 78 -11.82 -15.65 -23.33
CA ALA A 78 -10.37 -15.62 -23.13
C ALA A 78 -9.91 -14.27 -22.54
N LEU A 79 -10.44 -13.15 -23.05
CA LEU A 79 -10.18 -11.81 -22.52
C LEU A 79 -10.72 -11.63 -21.09
N LEU A 80 -11.88 -12.22 -20.76
CA LEU A 80 -12.42 -12.21 -19.40
C LEU A 80 -11.53 -13.00 -18.43
N ILE A 81 -11.03 -14.17 -18.83
CA ILE A 81 -10.09 -14.97 -18.03
C ILE A 81 -8.81 -14.17 -17.77
N LEU A 82 -8.29 -13.51 -18.80
CA LEU A 82 -7.12 -12.64 -18.68
C LEU A 82 -7.40 -11.43 -17.76
N ALA A 83 -8.54 -10.78 -17.93
CA ALA A 83 -8.97 -9.65 -17.10
C ALA A 83 -9.16 -10.07 -15.64
N PHE A 84 -9.67 -11.27 -15.37
CA PHE A 84 -9.77 -11.82 -14.02
C PHE A 84 -8.39 -12.10 -13.41
N THR A 85 -7.49 -12.73 -14.19
CA THR A 85 -6.14 -13.10 -13.76
C THR A 85 -5.28 -11.87 -13.45
N PHE A 86 -5.29 -10.85 -14.31
CA PHE A 86 -4.43 -9.67 -14.18
C PHE A 86 -5.11 -8.46 -13.57
N GLY A 87 -6.44 -8.34 -13.66
CA GLY A 87 -7.19 -7.15 -13.25
C GLY A 87 -7.06 -6.86 -11.76
N LEU A 88 -7.04 -7.90 -10.93
CA LEU A 88 -6.92 -7.74 -9.48
C LEU A 88 -5.53 -7.26 -9.06
N LEU A 89 -4.45 -7.82 -9.62
CA LEU A 89 -3.09 -7.36 -9.34
C LEU A 89 -2.85 -5.97 -9.96
N GLY A 90 -3.27 -5.80 -11.22
CA GLY A 90 -3.16 -4.56 -11.98
C GLY A 90 -3.87 -3.40 -11.31
N TYR A 91 -5.07 -3.60 -10.77
CA TYR A 91 -5.86 -2.56 -10.09
C TYR A 91 -5.06 -1.86 -8.98
N PHE A 92 -4.44 -2.62 -8.06
CA PHE A 92 -3.71 -2.02 -6.94
C PHE A 92 -2.40 -1.39 -7.38
N VAL A 93 -1.65 -2.05 -8.27
CA VAL A 93 -0.39 -1.51 -8.80
C VAL A 93 -0.63 -0.21 -9.56
N LEU A 94 -1.57 -0.21 -10.51
CA LEU A 94 -1.86 0.92 -11.38
C LEU A 94 -2.42 2.09 -10.59
N LEU A 95 -3.43 1.87 -9.74
CA LEU A 95 -4.01 2.96 -8.97
C LEU A 95 -2.99 3.54 -7.97
N GLU A 96 -2.24 2.72 -7.23
CA GLU A 96 -1.26 3.28 -6.29
C GLU A 96 -0.13 4.03 -7.01
N ALA A 97 0.33 3.54 -8.15
CA ALA A 97 1.38 4.20 -8.92
C ALA A 97 0.90 5.49 -9.62
N LEU A 98 -0.35 5.51 -10.11
CA LEU A 98 -0.88 6.62 -10.91
C LEU A 98 -1.61 7.68 -10.04
N ASN A 99 -2.17 7.29 -8.91
CA ASN A 99 -3.04 8.11 -8.07
C ASN A 99 -2.40 8.47 -6.73
N GLY A 100 -1.07 8.63 -6.71
CA GLY A 100 -0.32 9.10 -5.53
C GLY A 100 -0.46 8.21 -4.30
N GLY A 101 -0.48 6.89 -4.48
CA GLY A 101 -0.58 5.92 -3.39
C GLY A 101 -2.00 5.62 -2.90
N ARG A 102 -3.02 6.05 -3.65
CA ARG A 102 -4.44 5.86 -3.30
C ARG A 102 -5.14 4.92 -4.28
N THR A 103 -5.86 3.94 -3.75
CA THR A 103 -6.86 3.13 -4.47
C THR A 103 -8.26 3.69 -4.19
N LEU A 104 -9.30 3.27 -4.92
CA LEU A 104 -10.65 3.83 -4.74
C LEU A 104 -11.18 3.60 -3.31
N GLY A 105 -10.98 2.42 -2.74
CA GLY A 105 -11.33 2.11 -1.35
C GLY A 105 -10.52 2.94 -0.34
N LYS A 106 -9.22 3.15 -0.59
CA LYS A 106 -8.40 4.02 0.25
C LYS A 106 -8.80 5.50 0.17
N GLN A 107 -9.23 5.96 -1.00
CA GLN A 107 -9.79 7.31 -1.16
C GLN A 107 -11.06 7.46 -0.32
N ALA A 108 -11.96 6.47 -0.37
CA ALA A 108 -13.20 6.49 0.40
C ALA A 108 -12.97 6.51 1.92
N VAL A 109 -11.95 5.78 2.41
CA VAL A 109 -11.59 5.76 3.84
C VAL A 109 -10.71 6.94 4.26
N GLY A 110 -10.16 7.69 3.30
CA GLY A 110 -9.24 8.79 3.56
C GLY A 110 -7.88 8.32 4.09
N ILE A 111 -7.24 7.38 3.39
CA ILE A 111 -5.87 6.93 3.68
C ILE A 111 -5.03 6.91 2.39
N ARG A 112 -3.71 7.06 2.53
CA ARG A 112 -2.77 6.95 1.39
C ARG A 112 -1.46 6.28 1.76
N VAL A 113 -0.77 5.75 0.76
CA VAL A 113 0.57 5.18 0.89
C VAL A 113 1.61 6.26 0.62
N VAL A 114 2.58 6.40 1.52
CA VAL A 114 3.75 7.28 1.36
C VAL A 114 5.03 6.49 1.65
N MET A 115 6.18 6.96 1.18
CA MET A 115 7.48 6.39 1.54
C MET A 115 7.74 6.59 3.04
N GLU A 116 8.58 5.76 3.65
CA GLU A 116 9.01 5.94 5.05
C GLU A 116 9.69 7.30 5.29
N THR A 117 10.23 7.92 4.24
CA THR A 117 10.83 9.25 4.27
C THR A 117 9.81 10.39 4.13
N GLY A 118 8.52 10.07 4.01
CA GLY A 118 7.44 11.05 3.81
C GLY A 118 7.17 11.42 2.36
N HIS A 119 8.07 11.06 1.42
CA HIS A 119 7.88 11.33 0.00
C HIS A 119 6.72 10.52 -0.63
N PRO A 120 6.15 10.97 -1.77
CA PRO A 120 5.16 10.20 -2.50
C PRO A 120 5.67 8.81 -2.91
N VAL A 121 4.77 7.83 -2.94
CA VAL A 121 5.12 6.45 -3.31
C VAL A 121 5.69 6.40 -4.73
N THR A 122 6.77 5.65 -4.92
CA THR A 122 7.35 5.42 -6.25
C THR A 122 6.62 4.28 -6.97
N ALA A 123 6.62 4.28 -8.30
CA ALA A 123 6.01 3.18 -9.07
C ALA A 123 6.64 1.82 -8.73
N THR A 124 7.96 1.77 -8.55
CA THR A 124 8.66 0.56 -8.12
C THR A 124 8.23 0.13 -6.72
N ALA A 125 8.12 1.06 -5.77
CA ALA A 125 7.60 0.75 -4.43
C ALA A 125 6.16 0.24 -4.49
N ALA A 126 5.29 0.85 -5.32
CA ALA A 126 3.92 0.38 -5.53
C ALA A 126 3.86 -1.04 -6.11
N VAL A 127 4.72 -1.37 -7.09
CA VAL A 127 4.84 -2.72 -7.66
C VAL A 127 5.31 -3.71 -6.59
N VAL A 128 6.42 -3.43 -5.89
CA VAL A 128 6.98 -4.30 -4.84
C VAL A 128 5.94 -4.55 -3.75
N ARG A 129 5.29 -3.48 -3.26
CA ARG A 129 4.29 -3.54 -2.19
C ARG A 129 3.06 -4.36 -2.57
N ASN A 130 2.66 -4.36 -3.84
CA ASN A 130 1.50 -5.11 -4.34
C ASN A 130 1.86 -6.51 -4.86
N LEU A 131 3.12 -6.75 -5.22
CA LEU A 131 3.62 -8.10 -5.43
C LEU A 131 3.64 -8.88 -4.12
N PHE A 132 4.16 -8.29 -3.04
CA PHE A 132 4.15 -8.93 -1.72
C PHE A 132 2.74 -9.03 -1.10
N ARG A 133 1.79 -8.24 -1.59
CA ARG A 133 0.37 -8.40 -1.23
C ARG A 133 -0.19 -9.76 -1.65
N LEU A 134 0.33 -10.34 -2.73
CA LEU A 134 -0.03 -11.68 -3.14
C LEU A 134 0.25 -12.69 -2.02
N ILE A 135 1.32 -12.47 -1.27
CA ILE A 135 1.65 -13.32 -0.12
C ILE A 135 0.80 -12.96 1.10
N ASP A 136 0.68 -11.66 1.41
CA ASP A 136 0.00 -11.20 2.62
C ASP A 136 -1.54 -11.41 2.59
N CYS A 137 -2.13 -11.43 1.39
CA CYS A 137 -3.58 -11.43 1.20
C CYS A 137 -4.13 -12.65 0.45
N TYR A 138 -3.34 -13.32 -0.41
CA TYR A 138 -3.80 -14.43 -1.26
C TYR A 138 -3.16 -15.78 -0.88
N LEU A 139 -2.60 -15.89 0.32
CA LEU A 139 -2.17 -17.20 0.83
C LEU A 139 -3.40 -18.14 0.88
N PRO A 140 -3.33 -19.34 0.29
CA PRO A 140 -4.51 -20.15 -0.02
C PRO A 140 -5.12 -20.80 1.22
N VAL A 141 -4.32 -20.96 2.28
CA VAL A 141 -4.74 -21.59 3.53
C VAL A 141 -5.52 -20.60 4.40
N LEU A 142 -5.09 -19.32 4.44
CA LEU A 142 -5.68 -18.28 5.29
C LEU A 142 -5.55 -16.90 4.61
N PRO A 143 -6.45 -16.54 3.67
CA PRO A 143 -6.37 -15.26 2.99
C PRO A 143 -6.53 -14.10 4.00
N PHE A 144 -5.82 -12.99 3.75
CA PHE A 144 -5.80 -11.76 4.56
C PHE A 144 -5.24 -11.85 6.00
N LEU A 145 -5.27 -13.02 6.65
CA LEU A 145 -4.86 -13.21 8.05
C LEU A 145 -3.37 -12.91 8.32
N PRO A 146 -2.40 -13.40 7.53
CA PRO A 146 -0.99 -13.09 7.74
C PRO A 146 -0.70 -11.58 7.66
N GLY A 147 -1.28 -10.91 6.66
CA GLY A 147 -1.17 -9.46 6.52
C GLY A 147 -1.81 -8.71 7.69
N LEU A 148 -3.00 -9.13 8.15
CA LEU A 148 -3.69 -8.53 9.28
C LEU A 148 -2.92 -8.70 10.59
N ALA A 149 -2.44 -9.92 10.85
CA ALA A 149 -1.63 -10.24 12.02
C ALA A 149 -0.34 -9.42 12.04
N MET A 150 0.34 -9.29 10.90
CA MET A 150 1.56 -8.49 10.82
C MET A 150 1.29 -7.00 11.07
N ILE A 151 0.21 -6.43 10.49
CA ILE A 151 -0.15 -5.02 10.75
C ILE A 151 -0.45 -4.83 12.24
N PHE A 152 -1.15 -5.76 12.88
CA PHE A 152 -1.50 -5.66 14.30
C PHE A 152 -0.28 -5.79 15.23
N LEU A 153 0.65 -6.69 14.92
CA LEU A 153 1.84 -6.96 15.74
C LEU A 153 2.99 -5.97 15.49
N HIS A 154 3.03 -5.32 14.32
CA HIS A 154 4.13 -4.44 13.95
C HIS A 154 3.98 -3.04 14.55
N ARG A 155 5.03 -2.54 15.20
CA ARG A 155 5.06 -1.22 15.88
C ARG A 155 4.65 -0.02 15.01
N ARG A 156 4.77 -0.14 13.68
CA ARG A 156 4.43 0.89 12.69
C ARG A 156 3.19 0.56 11.86
N ASN A 157 2.40 -0.43 12.25
CA ASN A 157 1.25 -0.95 11.50
C ASN A 157 1.59 -1.27 10.04
N GLN A 158 2.73 -1.89 9.75
CA GLN A 158 3.20 -2.21 8.38
C GLN A 158 2.97 -3.70 8.08
N ARG A 159 2.55 -4.02 6.85
CA ARG A 159 2.57 -5.41 6.33
C ARG A 159 3.91 -5.72 5.65
N LEU A 160 4.13 -6.96 5.24
CA LEU A 160 5.38 -7.40 4.62
C LEU A 160 5.72 -6.58 3.39
N GLY A 161 4.74 -6.39 2.51
CA GLY A 161 4.92 -5.56 1.33
C GLY A 161 5.28 -4.10 1.64
N ASP A 162 4.80 -3.55 2.76
CA ASP A 162 5.14 -2.18 3.16
C ASP A 162 6.59 -2.08 3.62
N VAL A 163 7.05 -3.07 4.39
CA VAL A 163 8.42 -3.16 4.90
C VAL A 163 9.40 -3.28 3.72
N VAL A 164 9.16 -4.23 2.80
CA VAL A 164 10.05 -4.46 1.65
C VAL A 164 10.10 -3.24 0.72
N ALA A 165 8.95 -2.59 0.50
CA ALA A 165 8.86 -1.38 -0.31
C ALA A 165 9.40 -0.13 0.40
N GLY A 166 9.60 -0.16 1.72
CA GLY A 166 9.96 1.02 2.52
C GLY A 166 8.86 2.08 2.53
N THR A 167 7.62 1.65 2.72
CA THR A 167 6.42 2.49 2.66
C THR A 167 5.61 2.40 3.95
N ILE A 168 4.80 3.41 4.22
CA ILE A 168 3.85 3.49 5.33
C ILE A 168 2.50 3.95 4.82
N VAL A 169 1.44 3.65 5.57
CA VAL A 169 0.09 4.12 5.26
C VAL A 169 -0.33 5.12 6.31
N VAL A 170 -0.67 6.31 5.83
CA VAL A 170 -1.02 7.47 6.66
C VAL A 170 -2.47 7.83 6.44
N ARG A 171 -3.11 8.36 7.48
CA ARG A 171 -4.44 8.96 7.36
C ARG A 171 -4.35 10.25 6.57
N ASP A 172 -5.34 10.41 5.71
CA ASP A 172 -5.43 11.42 4.68
C ASP A 172 -6.88 11.88 4.62
N ARG A 173 -7.34 12.43 5.75
CA ARG A 173 -8.71 12.91 5.87
C ARG A 173 -8.82 14.25 5.14
N PRO A 174 -9.78 14.42 4.21
CA PRO A 174 -10.17 15.75 3.80
C PRO A 174 -10.71 16.46 5.05
N THR A 175 -10.05 17.54 5.46
CA THR A 175 -10.64 18.42 6.46
C THR A 175 -11.55 19.38 5.70
N GLU A 176 -12.85 19.15 5.79
CA GLU A 176 -13.77 20.28 5.88
C GLU A 176 -13.34 21.05 7.14
N TRP A 177 -12.51 22.06 6.93
CA TRP A 177 -12.13 22.99 7.97
C TRP A 177 -13.34 23.90 8.23
N SER A 178 -14.20 23.50 9.15
CA SER A 178 -14.90 24.47 9.98
C SER A 178 -14.28 24.40 11.37
N LEU A 179 -13.41 25.37 11.67
CA LEU A 179 -13.56 25.99 12.98
C LEU A 179 -15.01 26.45 12.98
N GLY A 180 -15.91 25.71 13.63
CA GLY A 180 -17.28 26.18 13.86
C GLY A 180 -17.15 27.63 14.29
N ALA A 181 -17.91 28.53 13.65
CA ALA A 181 -17.89 29.94 13.98
C ALA A 181 -17.84 30.04 15.50
N VAL A 182 -16.80 30.66 16.06
CA VAL A 182 -16.80 31.00 17.49
C VAL A 182 -18.13 31.69 17.68
N PRO A 183 -19.07 31.15 18.49
CA PRO A 183 -20.37 31.77 18.62
C PRO A 183 -20.09 33.21 18.99
N ALA A 184 -20.51 34.14 18.14
CA ALA A 184 -20.43 35.55 18.48
C ALA A 184 -21.11 35.65 19.84
N ALA A 185 -20.33 35.97 20.87
CA ALA A 185 -20.90 36.22 22.18
C ALA A 185 -22.02 37.25 21.96
N PRO A 186 -23.24 37.03 22.45
CA PRO A 186 -24.32 37.99 22.26
C PRO A 186 -23.82 39.38 22.70
N ASP A 187 -24.08 40.39 21.87
CA ASP A 187 -23.91 41.80 22.21
C ASP A 187 -24.91 42.17 23.32
N GLU A 188 -24.69 41.67 24.54
CA GLU A 188 -25.38 42.12 25.74
C GLU A 188 -24.48 43.11 26.48
N PRO A 189 -25.02 44.26 26.96
CA PRO A 189 -24.22 45.27 27.61
C PRO A 189 -23.51 44.69 28.83
N LEU A 190 -22.18 44.66 28.77
CA LEU A 190 -21.33 44.34 29.90
C LEU A 190 -21.60 45.38 31.02
N GLU A 191 -22.29 44.99 32.09
CA GLU A 191 -22.25 45.74 33.35
C GLU A 191 -20.82 45.72 33.89
N ALA A 192 -20.05 46.74 33.52
CA ALA A 192 -18.68 46.94 33.94
C ALA A 192 -18.67 47.62 35.32
N GLY A 193 -18.47 46.83 36.37
CA GLY A 193 -18.18 47.31 37.73
C GLY A 193 -17.13 46.41 38.41
N PRO A 194 -16.42 46.91 39.44
CA PRO A 194 -15.50 46.08 40.21
C PRO A 194 -16.23 44.90 40.88
N PRO A 195 -15.57 43.74 41.04
CA PRO A 195 -16.12 42.62 41.79
C PRO A 195 -16.47 43.04 43.22
N ASP A 196 -17.63 42.61 43.71
CA ASP A 196 -18.11 42.99 45.05
C ASP A 196 -17.56 42.05 46.14
N LEU A 197 -17.11 40.85 45.75
CA LEU A 197 -16.49 39.85 46.63
C LEU A 197 -14.97 39.85 46.46
N SER A 198 -14.24 39.54 47.54
CA SER A 198 -12.80 39.24 47.43
C SER A 198 -12.54 37.88 46.74
N ASP A 199 -11.32 37.64 46.28
CA ASP A 199 -10.93 36.38 45.61
C ASP A 199 -11.09 35.16 46.52
N ASP A 200 -10.88 35.32 47.83
CA ASP A 200 -11.05 34.26 48.82
C ASP A 200 -12.53 33.95 49.08
N GLU A 201 -13.36 35.00 49.14
CA GLU A 201 -14.81 34.87 49.31
C GLU A 201 -15.48 34.25 48.08
N PHE A 202 -15.03 34.61 46.87
CA PHE A 202 -15.51 33.97 45.65
C PHE A 202 -15.11 32.50 45.56
N ARG A 203 -13.87 32.15 45.93
CA ARG A 203 -13.42 30.75 45.99
C ARG A 203 -14.21 29.94 47.02
N LEU A 204 -14.53 30.53 48.17
CA LEU A 204 -15.37 29.91 49.18
C LEU A 204 -16.78 29.63 48.64
N LEU A 205 -17.37 30.60 47.95
CA LEU A 205 -18.69 30.48 47.32
C LEU A 205 -18.70 29.42 46.20
N ASP A 206 -17.67 29.41 45.35
CA ASP A 206 -17.51 28.46 44.25
C ASP A 206 -17.34 27.02 44.75
N GLN A 207 -16.49 26.82 45.78
CA GLN A 207 -16.31 25.52 46.42
C GLN A 207 -17.58 25.03 47.12
N PHE A 208 -18.32 25.94 47.77
CA PHE A 208 -19.59 25.60 48.39
C PHE A 208 -20.61 25.16 47.35
N LEU A 209 -20.84 25.93 46.29
CA LEU A 209 -21.83 25.59 45.25
C LEU A 209 -21.46 24.33 44.46
N ALA A 210 -20.17 24.10 44.20
CA ALA A 210 -19.69 22.89 43.53
C ALA A 210 -19.93 21.62 44.36
N ARG A 211 -19.96 21.74 45.70
CA ARG A 211 -20.16 20.62 46.64
C ARG A 211 -21.54 20.60 47.30
N ALA A 212 -22.38 21.59 47.03
CA ALA A 212 -23.68 21.75 47.69
C ALA A 212 -24.57 20.52 47.50
N GLY A 213 -24.54 19.89 46.31
CA GLY A 213 -25.28 18.66 46.02
C GLY A 213 -24.68 17.38 46.62
N GLU A 214 -23.50 17.43 47.24
CA GLU A 214 -22.84 16.30 47.90
C GLU A 214 -22.92 16.38 49.43
N LEU A 215 -23.40 17.50 49.99
CA LEU A 215 -23.51 17.73 51.43
C LEU A 215 -24.85 17.24 51.98
N ASP A 216 -24.87 16.89 53.27
CA ASP A 216 -26.11 16.58 53.98
C ASP A 216 -27.07 17.79 53.91
N PRO A 217 -28.37 17.61 53.58
CA PRO A 217 -29.32 18.70 53.40
C PRO A 217 -29.42 19.67 54.60
N ALA A 218 -29.29 19.16 55.82
CA ALA A 218 -29.34 19.99 57.03
C ALA A 218 -28.07 20.86 57.17
N VAL A 219 -26.92 20.33 56.75
CA VAL A 219 -25.63 21.04 56.75
C VAL A 219 -25.57 22.05 55.61
N GLN A 220 -26.06 21.69 54.42
CA GLN A 220 -26.16 22.58 53.27
C GLN A 220 -27.01 23.81 53.61
N THR A 221 -28.21 23.60 54.17
CA THR A 221 -29.11 24.70 54.55
C THR A 221 -28.47 25.62 55.59
N ARG A 222 -27.78 25.04 56.59
CA ARG A 222 -27.08 25.81 57.63
C ARG A 222 -25.93 26.66 57.05
N LEU A 223 -25.10 26.07 56.19
CA LEU A 223 -23.97 26.76 55.56
C LEU A 223 -24.44 27.81 54.54
N ALA A 224 -25.46 27.51 53.74
CA ALA A 224 -26.07 28.44 52.80
C ALA A 224 -26.64 29.66 53.54
N THR A 225 -27.34 29.44 54.65
CA THR A 225 -27.90 30.53 55.46
C THR A 225 -26.80 31.41 56.05
N GLU A 226 -25.72 30.81 56.56
CA GLU A 226 -24.60 31.55 57.15
C GLU A 226 -23.80 32.34 56.09
N LEU A 227 -23.55 31.74 54.93
CA LEU A 227 -22.89 32.41 53.80
C LEU A 227 -23.78 33.52 53.22
N ALA A 228 -25.08 33.28 53.06
CA ALA A 228 -26.02 34.28 52.58
C ALA A 228 -26.09 35.47 53.54
N ARG A 229 -26.13 35.23 54.86
CA ARG A 229 -26.09 36.30 55.88
C ARG A 229 -24.81 37.13 55.77
N ARG A 230 -23.66 36.48 55.62
CA ARG A 230 -22.35 37.13 55.51
C ARG A 230 -22.21 37.99 54.24
N PHE A 231 -22.79 37.55 53.12
CA PHE A 231 -22.73 38.32 51.87
C PHE A 231 -23.85 39.37 51.77
N GLN A 232 -24.96 39.19 52.48
CA GLN A 232 -26.10 40.13 52.48
C GLN A 232 -25.76 41.50 53.06
N GLU A 233 -24.75 41.60 53.95
CA GLU A 233 -24.24 42.87 54.47
C GLU A 233 -23.58 43.74 53.39
N ARG A 234 -23.09 43.14 52.29
CA ARG A 234 -22.39 43.82 51.20
C ARG A 234 -23.18 43.85 49.90
N VAL A 235 -23.95 42.80 49.61
CA VAL A 235 -24.80 42.70 48.43
C VAL A 235 -26.24 42.50 48.88
N PRO A 236 -27.12 43.50 48.72
CA PRO A 236 -28.50 43.40 49.18
C PRO A 236 -29.20 42.17 48.59
N ARG A 237 -29.69 41.31 49.46
CA ARG A 237 -30.40 40.09 49.07
C ARG A 237 -31.78 40.43 48.52
N ARG A 238 -32.04 40.04 47.27
CA ARG A 238 -33.31 40.28 46.56
C ARG A 238 -34.26 39.08 46.58
N THR A 239 -33.79 37.91 47.02
CA THR A 239 -34.56 36.65 47.08
C THR A 239 -34.71 36.14 48.50
N ALA A 240 -35.89 35.63 48.86
CA ALA A 240 -36.14 35.04 50.17
C ALA A 240 -35.37 33.73 50.40
N ASP A 241 -34.98 33.02 49.33
CA ASP A 241 -34.21 31.79 49.39
C ASP A 241 -32.68 32.05 49.37
N ALA A 242 -31.95 31.33 50.23
CA ALA A 242 -30.53 31.53 50.50
C ALA A 242 -29.69 30.89 49.40
N ASP A 243 -30.10 29.71 48.93
CA ASP A 243 -29.42 29.01 47.84
C ASP A 243 -29.59 29.77 46.52
N ALA A 244 -30.81 30.22 46.23
CA ALA A 244 -31.08 31.08 45.08
C ALA A 244 -30.29 32.39 45.12
N PHE A 245 -30.15 33.02 46.29
CA PHE A 245 -29.34 34.23 46.45
C PHE A 245 -27.86 33.97 46.16
N LEU A 246 -27.29 32.90 46.73
CA LEU A 246 -25.89 32.54 46.54
C LEU A 246 -25.56 32.14 45.09
N ALA A 247 -26.46 31.43 44.42
CA ALA A 247 -26.32 31.10 43.01
C ALA A 247 -26.38 32.34 42.10
N GLN A 248 -27.30 33.28 42.39
CA GLN A 248 -27.38 34.55 41.65
C GLN A 248 -26.13 35.42 41.89
N LEU A 249 -25.66 35.49 43.14
CA LEU A 249 -24.45 36.23 43.50
C LEU A 249 -23.21 35.63 42.82
N HIS A 250 -23.09 34.31 42.79
CA HIS A 250 -21.99 33.62 42.08
C HIS A 250 -22.04 33.90 40.58
N ALA A 251 -23.21 33.82 39.95
CA ALA A 251 -23.36 34.12 38.53
C ALA A 251 -23.02 35.59 38.20
N GLN A 252 -23.44 36.54 39.04
CA GLN A 252 -23.14 37.96 38.87
C GLN A 252 -21.64 38.24 39.04
N GLU A 253 -21.03 37.65 40.06
CA GLU A 253 -19.61 37.82 40.37
C GLU A 253 -18.72 37.11 39.32
N GLN A 254 -19.16 35.97 38.78
CA GLN A 254 -18.51 35.30 37.65
C GLN A 254 -18.57 36.15 36.37
N ARG A 255 -19.66 36.90 36.15
CA ARG A 255 -19.78 37.88 35.04
C ARG A 255 -18.85 39.08 35.22
N LYS A 256 -18.82 39.70 36.41
CA LYS A 256 -17.89 40.80 36.74
C LYS A 256 -16.42 40.38 36.71
N ARG A 257 -16.12 39.13 37.07
CA ARG A 257 -14.76 38.59 36.97
C ARG A 257 -14.37 38.28 35.53
N ARG A 258 -15.28 37.74 34.71
CA ARG A 258 -15.09 37.57 33.26
C ARG A 258 -14.83 38.91 32.56
N SER A 259 -15.52 39.99 32.94
CA SER A 259 -15.26 41.33 32.41
C SER A 259 -13.90 41.88 32.85
N ARG A 260 -13.48 41.63 34.11
CA ARG A 260 -12.14 41.93 34.61
C ARG A 260 -11.05 41.07 33.94
N PHE A 261 -11.35 39.86 33.45
CA PHE A 261 -10.44 39.09 32.58
C PHE A 261 -10.24 39.77 31.22
N GLY A 262 -11.23 40.53 30.72
CA GLY A 262 -11.07 41.41 29.56
C GLY A 262 -10.14 42.61 29.82
N THR A 263 -10.23 43.24 31.00
CA THR A 263 -9.39 44.40 31.35
C THR A 263 -7.99 44.01 31.88
N ARG A 264 -7.84 42.85 32.53
CA ARG A 264 -6.55 42.33 33.02
C ARG A 264 -5.81 41.50 31.96
N ALA A 265 -6.47 41.11 30.87
CA ALA A 265 -5.79 40.61 29.66
C ALA A 265 -4.82 41.64 29.05
N GLN A 266 -4.91 42.91 29.44
CA GLN A 266 -3.93 43.94 29.08
C GLN A 266 -2.66 43.91 29.94
N ALA A 267 -2.64 43.18 31.08
CA ALA A 267 -1.50 43.11 31.97
C ALA A 267 -1.36 41.74 32.70
N GLY A 268 -0.63 40.79 32.08
CA GLY A 268 0.13 39.77 32.84
C GLY A 268 0.01 38.29 32.44
N ALA A 269 0.90 37.87 31.56
CA ALA A 269 1.67 36.62 31.52
C ALA A 269 1.05 35.19 31.50
N VAL A 270 -0.23 34.93 31.82
CA VAL A 270 -0.78 33.55 31.71
C VAL A 270 -1.94 33.42 30.70
N GLY A 271 -2.68 34.50 30.42
CA GLY A 271 -3.60 34.59 29.27
C GLY A 271 -2.93 35.08 27.96
N ARG A 272 -1.62 35.39 28.03
CA ARG A 272 -0.86 35.94 26.89
C ARG A 272 -0.72 34.90 25.77
N THR A 273 -0.61 33.62 26.10
CA THR A 273 -0.39 32.56 25.11
C THR A 273 -1.65 32.23 24.31
N THR A 274 -2.83 32.20 24.95
CA THR A 274 -4.11 31.89 24.27
C THR A 274 -4.58 33.02 23.37
N VAL A 275 -4.55 34.28 23.82
CA VAL A 275 -4.92 35.44 22.99
C VAL A 275 -3.91 35.65 21.85
N THR A 276 -2.62 35.39 22.09
CA THR A 276 -1.60 35.42 21.02
C THR A 276 -1.79 34.26 20.05
N ALA A 277 -2.18 33.07 20.53
CA ALA A 277 -2.50 31.91 19.71
C ALA A 277 -3.74 32.16 18.82
N GLU A 278 -4.83 32.69 19.37
CA GLU A 278 -6.06 32.99 18.63
C GLU A 278 -5.84 34.05 17.57
N ARG A 279 -5.19 35.18 17.91
CA ARG A 279 -4.83 36.23 16.93
C ARG A 279 -3.82 35.74 15.89
N PHE A 280 -2.91 34.84 16.28
CA PHE A 280 -1.97 34.20 15.35
C PHE A 280 -2.72 33.35 14.33
N VAL A 281 -3.67 32.52 14.77
CA VAL A 281 -4.51 31.69 13.90
C VAL A 281 -5.38 32.55 13.00
N GLU A 282 -6.10 33.51 13.56
CA GLU A 282 -7.03 34.37 12.81
C GLU A 282 -6.32 35.10 11.66
N ARG A 283 -5.15 35.69 11.93
CA ARG A 283 -4.38 36.43 10.93
C ARG A 283 -3.76 35.55 9.84
N LYS A 284 -3.36 34.31 10.18
CA LYS A 284 -2.62 33.42 9.25
C LYS A 284 -3.50 32.41 8.54
N ARG A 285 -4.73 32.19 9.01
CA ARG A 285 -5.67 31.20 8.47
C ARG A 285 -5.82 31.28 6.96
N GLU A 286 -6.11 32.47 6.43
CA GLU A 286 -6.33 32.64 4.99
C GLU A 286 -5.08 32.30 4.17
N ALA A 287 -3.89 32.72 4.64
CA ALA A 287 -2.62 32.41 3.99
C ALA A 287 -2.34 30.90 3.99
N TRP A 288 -2.64 30.20 5.09
CA TRP A 288 -2.50 28.74 5.15
C TRP A 288 -3.47 28.03 4.19
N GLU A 289 -4.72 28.48 4.11
CA GLU A 289 -5.72 27.91 3.19
C GLU A 289 -5.36 28.13 1.72
N GLN A 290 -4.86 29.32 1.38
CA GLN A 290 -4.36 29.63 0.03
C GLN A 290 -3.14 28.78 -0.32
N PHE A 291 -2.15 28.68 0.58
CA PHE A 291 -0.97 27.86 0.36
C PHE A 291 -1.31 26.37 0.29
N TYR A 292 -2.24 25.88 1.11
CA TYR A 292 -2.69 24.49 1.05
C TYR A 292 -3.35 24.16 -0.30
N ARG A 293 -4.21 25.05 -0.82
CA ARG A 293 -4.81 24.90 -2.16
C ARG A 293 -3.74 24.85 -3.25
N LEU A 294 -2.79 25.79 -3.22
CA LEU A 294 -1.68 25.83 -4.18
C LEU A 294 -0.80 24.58 -4.07
N ALA A 295 -0.38 24.21 -2.86
CA ALA A 295 0.43 23.01 -2.61
C ALA A 295 -0.29 21.73 -3.06
N SER A 296 -1.59 21.61 -2.79
CA SER A 296 -2.41 20.48 -3.25
C SER A 296 -2.55 20.43 -4.77
N GLN A 297 -2.64 21.58 -5.44
CA GLN A 297 -2.65 21.66 -6.90
C GLN A 297 -1.28 21.25 -7.47
N VAL A 298 -0.20 21.80 -6.94
CA VAL A 298 1.19 21.50 -7.36
C VAL A 298 1.56 20.05 -7.05
N GLU A 299 1.03 19.45 -5.99
CA GLU A 299 1.20 18.02 -5.68
C GLU A 299 0.63 17.15 -6.83
N ARG A 300 -0.51 17.56 -7.41
CA ARG A 300 -1.17 16.86 -8.54
C ARG A 300 -0.51 17.16 -9.88
N SER A 301 -0.30 18.43 -10.22
CA SER A 301 0.20 18.87 -11.53
C SER A 301 1.72 18.83 -11.66
N GLY A 302 2.44 18.85 -10.54
CA GLY A 302 3.89 18.92 -10.45
C GLY A 302 4.42 20.37 -10.47
N VAL A 303 5.55 20.58 -9.78
CA VAL A 303 6.26 21.87 -9.67
C VAL A 303 6.66 22.44 -11.05
N SER A 304 6.80 21.60 -12.07
CA SER A 304 7.11 22.04 -13.44
C SER A 304 6.02 22.87 -14.12
N GLN A 305 4.81 22.90 -13.56
CA GLN A 305 3.74 23.77 -14.03
C GLN A 305 3.78 25.17 -13.41
N LEU A 306 4.57 25.37 -12.35
CA LEU A 306 4.86 26.70 -11.83
C LEU A 306 5.86 27.39 -12.77
N ALA A 307 5.64 28.68 -13.02
CA ALA A 307 6.63 29.48 -13.73
C ALA A 307 7.94 29.56 -12.93
N SER A 308 9.07 29.75 -13.62
CA SER A 308 10.40 29.67 -12.98
C SER A 308 10.59 30.69 -11.85
N ASP A 309 9.87 31.81 -11.90
CA ASP A 309 9.81 32.89 -10.92
C ASP A 309 8.85 32.61 -9.75
N GLU A 310 7.88 31.71 -9.92
CA GLU A 310 6.94 31.30 -8.88
C GLU A 310 7.53 30.26 -7.90
N ILE A 311 8.53 29.49 -8.34
CA ILE A 311 9.17 28.43 -7.53
C ILE A 311 9.83 29.01 -6.25
N PRO A 312 10.63 30.09 -6.31
CA PRO A 312 11.17 30.73 -5.11
C PRO A 312 10.07 31.21 -4.15
N ALA A 313 9.00 31.80 -4.68
CA ALA A 313 7.87 32.27 -3.88
C ALA A 313 7.14 31.11 -3.18
N PHE A 314 6.96 29.98 -3.87
CA PHE A 314 6.40 28.76 -3.29
C PHE A 314 7.28 28.22 -2.15
N SER A 315 8.60 28.16 -2.37
CA SER A 315 9.58 27.71 -1.36
C SER A 315 9.60 28.61 -0.12
N ALA A 316 9.48 29.93 -0.31
CA ALA A 316 9.39 30.89 0.78
C ALA A 316 8.12 30.68 1.63
N ARG A 317 6.95 30.54 0.97
CA ARG A 317 5.68 30.25 1.67
C ARG A 317 5.72 28.93 2.43
N TYR A 318 6.34 27.90 1.85
CA TYR A 318 6.53 26.62 2.54
C TYR A 318 7.34 26.77 3.84
N ARG A 319 8.50 27.45 3.79
CA ARG A 319 9.32 27.71 4.99
C ARG A 319 8.57 28.53 6.03
N GLU A 320 7.78 29.50 5.59
CA GLU A 320 6.94 30.31 6.46
C GLU A 320 5.91 29.46 7.21
N VAL A 321 5.20 28.55 6.51
CA VAL A 321 4.23 27.66 7.14
C VAL A 321 4.90 26.63 8.06
N ALA A 322 6.09 26.15 7.72
CA ALA A 322 6.88 25.28 8.60
C ALA A 322 7.27 26.01 9.90
N ALA A 323 7.67 27.28 9.81
CA ALA A 323 7.92 28.12 10.97
C ALA A 323 6.62 28.40 11.77
N ASP A 324 5.48 28.58 11.10
CA ASP A 324 4.18 28.72 11.74
C ASP A 324 3.78 27.48 12.53
N LEU A 325 4.05 26.28 12.02
CA LEU A 325 3.83 25.03 12.74
C LEU A 325 4.69 24.96 14.01
N ALA A 326 5.98 25.31 13.91
CA ALA A 326 6.86 25.37 15.07
C ALA A 326 6.34 26.36 16.12
N ARG A 327 5.92 27.57 15.69
CA ARG A 327 5.29 28.57 16.57
C ARG A 327 4.00 28.07 17.21
N ALA A 328 3.13 27.40 16.45
CA ALA A 328 1.87 26.88 16.94
C ALA A 328 2.07 25.84 18.05
N ARG A 329 3.10 24.99 17.93
CA ARG A 329 3.48 24.04 18.99
C ARG A 329 4.02 24.75 20.22
N THR A 330 4.86 25.77 20.05
CA THR A 330 5.38 26.57 21.18
C THR A 330 4.26 27.29 21.92
N TYR A 331 3.29 27.86 21.20
CA TYR A 331 2.14 28.55 21.78
C TYR A 331 1.04 27.60 22.30
N ARG A 332 1.19 26.28 22.15
CA ARG A 332 0.19 25.29 22.55
C ARG A 332 -1.21 25.64 22.02
N VAL A 333 -1.26 26.04 20.75
CA VAL A 333 -2.52 26.30 20.02
C VAL A 333 -3.36 25.01 20.02
N ASP A 334 -4.68 25.15 19.82
CA ASP A 334 -5.61 24.00 19.72
C ASP A 334 -4.99 22.86 18.87
N PRO A 335 -5.00 21.60 19.36
CA PRO A 335 -4.45 20.46 18.63
C PRO A 335 -4.95 20.32 17.19
N ARG A 336 -6.20 20.74 16.89
CA ARG A 336 -6.76 20.73 15.54
C ARG A 336 -6.03 21.68 14.59
N VAL A 337 -5.56 22.83 15.08
CA VAL A 337 -4.77 23.79 14.30
C VAL A 337 -3.38 23.22 14.03
N ILE A 338 -2.75 22.59 15.03
CA ILE A 338 -1.44 21.95 14.88
C ILE A 338 -1.54 20.83 13.84
N GLU A 339 -2.55 19.95 13.95
CA GLU A 339 -2.80 18.87 12.99
C GLU A 339 -3.05 19.41 11.57
N TYR A 340 -3.76 20.53 11.44
CA TYR A 340 -3.94 21.19 10.15
C TYR A 340 -2.62 21.71 9.59
N LEU A 341 -1.82 22.44 10.37
CA LEU A 341 -0.54 22.98 9.94
C LEU A 341 0.45 21.85 9.56
N GLU A 342 0.47 20.74 10.29
CA GLU A 342 1.24 19.54 9.92
C GLU A 342 0.88 19.03 8.53
N ARG A 343 -0.41 19.03 8.16
CA ARG A 343 -0.86 18.64 6.81
C ARG A 343 -0.48 19.68 5.76
N VAL A 344 -0.58 20.98 6.07
CA VAL A 344 -0.17 22.03 5.12
C VAL A 344 1.33 21.96 4.84
N VAL A 345 2.15 21.77 5.89
CA VAL A 345 3.59 21.53 5.76
C VAL A 345 3.85 20.25 4.99
N SER A 346 3.11 19.16 5.25
CA SER A 346 3.23 17.91 4.49
C SER A 346 2.95 18.11 2.99
N ALA A 347 1.88 18.84 2.65
CA ALA A 347 1.52 19.11 1.26
C ALA A 347 2.59 19.96 0.56
N GLY A 348 3.09 21.01 1.22
CA GLY A 348 4.18 21.83 0.70
C GLY A 348 5.49 21.06 0.57
N HIS A 349 5.81 20.19 1.53
CA HIS A 349 6.97 19.32 1.50
C HIS A 349 6.88 18.33 0.32
N ASN A 350 5.73 17.68 0.15
CA ASN A 350 5.48 16.76 -0.95
C ASN A 350 5.50 17.44 -2.31
N ALA A 351 5.08 18.70 -2.40
CA ALA A 351 5.18 19.49 -3.62
C ALA A 351 6.64 19.80 -3.95
N LEU A 352 7.41 20.38 -3.02
CA LEU A 352 8.81 20.81 -3.24
C LEU A 352 9.81 19.66 -3.37
N TYR A 353 9.73 18.72 -2.44
CA TYR A 353 10.65 17.60 -2.31
C TYR A 353 10.11 16.33 -2.93
N ARG A 354 9.04 16.41 -3.74
CA ARG A 354 8.77 15.35 -4.71
C ARG A 354 10.07 15.11 -5.45
N THR A 355 10.60 13.89 -5.42
CA THR A 355 11.75 13.50 -6.24
C THR A 355 11.51 14.09 -7.62
N ARG A 356 12.31 15.10 -7.99
CA ARG A 356 12.22 15.84 -9.27
C ARG A 356 11.81 14.84 -10.31
N GLY A 357 10.64 15.05 -10.92
CA GLY A 357 10.01 14.09 -11.82
C GLY A 357 11.07 13.46 -12.70
N ARG A 358 11.51 12.26 -12.32
CA ARG A 358 12.42 11.49 -13.15
C ARG A 358 11.65 11.35 -14.44
N ARG A 359 12.15 11.90 -15.54
CA ARG A 359 11.72 11.55 -16.90
C ARG A 359 11.45 10.07 -16.83
N ARG A 360 10.18 9.65 -16.95
CA ARG A 360 9.75 8.24 -16.77
C ARG A 360 10.86 7.42 -17.37
N ALA A 361 11.67 6.74 -16.54
CA ALA A 361 12.70 5.88 -17.11
C ALA A 361 11.88 4.95 -18.00
N PRO A 362 12.08 5.00 -19.33
CA PRO A 362 11.12 4.39 -20.23
C PRO A 362 11.01 2.93 -19.79
N LEU A 363 9.80 2.39 -19.75
CA LEU A 363 9.56 0.99 -19.37
C LEU A 363 10.60 0.06 -20.02
N PHE A 364 10.99 0.40 -21.25
CA PHE A 364 12.11 -0.15 -22.00
C PHE A 364 13.43 -0.33 -21.22
N ARG A 365 13.87 0.65 -20.42
CA ARG A 365 15.08 0.53 -19.58
C ARG A 365 14.93 -0.61 -18.57
N TYR A 366 13.80 -0.71 -17.90
CA TYR A 366 13.56 -1.78 -16.95
C TYR A 366 13.53 -3.15 -17.63
N LEU A 367 12.81 -3.23 -18.76
CA LEU A 367 12.71 -4.44 -19.57
C LEU A 367 14.07 -4.94 -20.06
N VAL A 368 14.93 -4.05 -20.55
CA VAL A 368 16.19 -4.43 -21.23
C VAL A 368 17.41 -4.41 -20.30
N ARG A 369 17.36 -3.73 -19.16
CA ARG A 369 18.51 -3.58 -18.25
C ARG A 369 18.24 -4.09 -16.84
N ASP A 370 17.28 -3.52 -16.13
CA ASP A 370 17.12 -3.79 -14.69
C ASP A 370 16.59 -5.20 -14.39
N PHE A 371 15.61 -5.68 -15.18
CA PHE A 371 15.06 -7.03 -15.04
C PHE A 371 16.07 -8.13 -15.41
N PRO A 372 16.75 -8.10 -16.57
CA PRO A 372 17.75 -9.11 -16.88
C PRO A 372 18.93 -9.07 -15.90
N ALA A 373 19.34 -7.89 -15.45
CA ALA A 373 20.40 -7.77 -14.46
C ALA A 373 20.03 -8.46 -13.14
N ALA A 374 18.78 -8.34 -12.68
CA ALA A 374 18.31 -9.05 -11.49
C ALA A 374 18.35 -10.58 -11.66
N VAL A 375 18.02 -11.09 -12.85
CA VAL A 375 18.11 -12.53 -13.17
C VAL A 375 19.58 -13.00 -13.14
N VAL A 376 20.47 -12.28 -13.82
CA VAL A 376 21.92 -12.61 -13.87
C VAL A 376 22.56 -12.54 -12.49
N GLN A 377 22.22 -11.51 -11.69
CA GLN A 377 22.67 -11.41 -10.30
C GLN A 377 22.16 -12.57 -9.42
N SER A 378 21.10 -13.25 -9.85
CA SER A 378 20.43 -14.34 -9.11
C SER A 378 20.65 -15.71 -9.76
N TRP A 379 21.60 -15.85 -10.69
CA TRP A 379 21.72 -17.04 -11.53
C TRP A 379 21.81 -18.36 -10.74
N GLY A 380 22.46 -18.36 -9.57
CA GLY A 380 22.57 -19.55 -8.71
C GLY A 380 21.22 -20.03 -8.19
N TYR A 381 20.32 -19.11 -7.82
CA TYR A 381 18.96 -19.46 -7.40
C TYR A 381 18.11 -19.95 -8.58
N VAL A 382 18.28 -19.37 -9.76
CA VAL A 382 17.58 -19.80 -10.98
C VAL A 382 18.06 -21.19 -11.41
N LEU A 383 19.36 -21.47 -11.31
CA LEU A 383 19.92 -22.79 -11.57
C LEU A 383 19.39 -23.84 -10.58
N ALA A 384 19.33 -23.51 -9.29
CA ALA A 384 18.74 -24.39 -8.29
C ALA A 384 17.27 -24.72 -8.63
N ALA A 385 16.49 -23.71 -9.03
CA ALA A 385 15.10 -23.91 -9.45
C ALA A 385 14.99 -24.78 -10.72
N PHE A 386 15.87 -24.58 -11.70
CA PHE A 386 15.97 -25.43 -12.89
C PHE A 386 16.27 -26.88 -12.51
N LEU A 387 17.27 -27.13 -11.66
CA LEU A 387 17.64 -28.50 -11.27
C LEU A 387 16.52 -29.20 -10.49
N LEU A 388 15.87 -28.48 -9.57
CA LEU A 388 14.72 -28.99 -8.81
C LEU A 388 13.49 -29.30 -9.68
N PHE A 389 13.43 -28.75 -10.89
CA PHE A 389 12.38 -29.07 -11.86
C PHE A 389 12.82 -30.17 -12.83
N ALA A 390 14.01 -30.03 -13.41
CA ALA A 390 14.51 -30.88 -14.48
C ALA A 390 14.88 -32.29 -14.00
N VAL A 391 15.48 -32.42 -12.80
CA VAL A 391 15.85 -33.75 -12.26
C VAL A 391 14.60 -34.59 -11.97
N PRO A 392 13.60 -34.10 -11.22
CA PRO A 392 12.35 -34.85 -11.06
C PRO A 392 11.62 -35.09 -12.38
N GLY A 393 11.66 -34.15 -13.34
CA GLY A 393 11.10 -34.38 -14.67
C GLY A 393 11.78 -35.51 -15.43
N ALA A 394 13.12 -35.59 -15.39
CA ALA A 394 13.84 -36.71 -15.99
C ALA A 394 13.50 -38.04 -15.32
N ILE A 395 13.35 -38.05 -13.99
CA ILE A 395 12.91 -39.22 -13.22
C ILE A 395 11.49 -39.65 -13.64
N GLY A 396 10.53 -38.71 -13.67
CA GLY A 396 9.16 -38.98 -14.07
C GLY A 396 9.04 -39.50 -15.51
N TYR A 397 9.82 -38.93 -16.42
CA TYR A 397 9.94 -39.44 -17.79
C TYR A 397 10.46 -40.88 -17.80
N ALA A 398 11.56 -41.15 -17.10
CA ALA A 398 12.17 -42.49 -17.05
C ALA A 398 11.22 -43.54 -16.46
N ILE A 399 10.49 -43.19 -15.39
CA ILE A 399 9.49 -44.07 -14.76
C ILE A 399 8.44 -44.50 -15.79
N ILE A 400 7.77 -43.55 -16.46
CA ILE A 400 6.71 -43.88 -17.42
C ILE A 400 7.27 -44.61 -18.66
N ARG A 401 8.49 -44.29 -19.09
CA ARG A 401 9.14 -45.01 -20.21
C ARG A 401 9.48 -46.46 -19.85
N ALA A 402 9.89 -46.72 -18.62
CA ALA A 402 10.27 -48.06 -18.14
C ALA A 402 9.05 -48.91 -17.73
N HIS A 403 8.03 -48.27 -17.17
CA HIS A 403 6.83 -48.88 -16.60
C HIS A 403 5.56 -48.20 -17.15
N PRO A 404 5.19 -48.44 -18.42
CA PRO A 404 4.00 -47.82 -19.03
C PRO A 404 2.70 -48.11 -18.26
N GLU A 405 2.61 -49.26 -17.60
CA GLU A 405 1.48 -49.67 -16.77
C GLU A 405 1.20 -48.72 -15.60
N GLN A 406 2.22 -48.00 -15.11
CA GLN A 406 2.08 -47.06 -14.01
C GLN A 406 1.43 -45.74 -14.45
N ALA A 407 1.28 -45.50 -15.76
CA ALA A 407 0.70 -44.26 -16.25
C ALA A 407 -0.76 -44.07 -15.81
N GLU A 408 -1.56 -45.14 -15.78
CA GLU A 408 -2.98 -45.06 -15.37
C GLU A 408 -3.15 -44.76 -13.88
N GLU A 409 -2.17 -45.12 -13.06
CA GLU A 409 -2.18 -44.88 -11.61
C GLU A 409 -1.61 -43.50 -11.25
N LEU A 410 -0.53 -43.07 -11.94
CA LEU A 410 0.22 -41.87 -11.59
C LEU A 410 -0.24 -40.59 -12.32
N LEU A 411 -0.88 -40.73 -13.48
CA LEU A 411 -1.32 -39.58 -14.29
C LEU A 411 -2.85 -39.41 -14.25
N PRO A 412 -3.34 -38.16 -14.34
CA PRO A 412 -4.77 -37.92 -14.48
C PRO A 412 -5.35 -38.64 -15.71
N PRO A 413 -6.55 -39.24 -15.64
CA PRO A 413 -7.15 -39.96 -16.77
C PRO A 413 -7.31 -39.12 -18.06
N VAL A 414 -7.50 -37.81 -17.90
CA VAL A 414 -7.57 -36.85 -19.01
C VAL A 414 -6.27 -36.78 -19.81
N MET A 415 -5.12 -37.04 -19.18
CA MET A 415 -3.82 -36.99 -19.84
C MET A 415 -3.59 -38.22 -20.72
N VAL A 416 -4.01 -39.40 -20.25
CA VAL A 416 -3.98 -40.66 -20.99
C VAL A 416 -4.86 -40.57 -22.23
N SER A 417 -6.12 -40.16 -22.07
CA SER A 417 -7.04 -40.00 -23.20
C SER A 417 -6.57 -38.95 -24.22
N ARG A 418 -5.88 -37.90 -23.78
CA ARG A 418 -5.24 -36.93 -24.69
C ARG A 418 -4.07 -37.52 -25.47
N ALA A 419 -3.25 -38.38 -24.85
CA ALA A 419 -2.14 -39.05 -25.53
C ALA A 419 -2.64 -40.01 -26.60
N GLU A 420 -3.71 -40.76 -26.32
CA GLU A 420 -4.41 -41.63 -27.28
C GLU A 420 -4.93 -40.86 -28.48
N GLN A 421 -5.70 -39.79 -28.22
CA GLN A 421 -6.22 -38.92 -29.28
C GLN A 421 -5.09 -38.29 -30.12
N ALA A 422 -4.00 -37.89 -29.48
CA ALA A 422 -2.84 -37.36 -30.17
C ALA A 422 -2.16 -38.41 -31.07
N ALA A 423 -2.07 -39.66 -30.62
CA ALA A 423 -1.53 -40.77 -31.41
C ALA A 423 -2.39 -41.04 -32.66
N GLU A 424 -3.72 -41.11 -32.50
CA GLU A 424 -4.64 -41.28 -33.62
C GLU A 424 -4.54 -40.14 -34.65
N ARG A 425 -4.41 -38.89 -34.18
CA ARG A 425 -4.29 -37.71 -35.05
C ARG A 425 -2.96 -37.69 -35.78
N GLN A 426 -1.87 -37.99 -35.08
CA GLN A 426 -0.55 -38.07 -35.67
C GLN A 426 -0.48 -39.19 -36.72
N ALA A 427 -1.12 -40.33 -36.48
CA ALA A 427 -1.26 -41.41 -37.46
C ALA A 427 -2.03 -40.97 -38.73
N LYS A 428 -2.98 -40.05 -38.60
CA LYS A 428 -3.72 -39.42 -39.71
C LYS A 428 -2.97 -38.24 -40.36
N GLY A 429 -1.76 -37.91 -39.91
CA GLY A 429 -0.99 -36.75 -40.37
C GLY A 429 -1.57 -35.40 -39.95
N LEU A 430 -2.50 -35.39 -39.00
CA LEU A 430 -3.16 -34.18 -38.52
C LEU A 430 -2.34 -33.54 -37.39
N GLY A 431 -1.99 -32.26 -37.56
CA GLY A 431 -1.27 -31.48 -36.55
C GLY A 431 -2.16 -31.00 -35.40
N TYR A 432 -1.55 -30.48 -34.33
CA TYR A 432 -2.27 -30.01 -33.14
C TYR A 432 -3.36 -28.97 -33.41
N ALA A 433 -3.14 -28.06 -34.37
CA ALA A 433 -4.08 -26.98 -34.65
C ALA A 433 -5.20 -27.35 -35.64
N GLN A 434 -5.06 -28.47 -36.36
CA GLN A 434 -6.09 -28.99 -37.28
C GLN A 434 -7.22 -29.70 -36.53
N SER A 435 -7.12 -29.82 -35.20
CA SER A 435 -8.26 -30.14 -34.37
C SER A 435 -9.23 -28.96 -34.43
N ARG A 436 -10.21 -29.05 -35.34
CA ARG A 436 -11.39 -28.18 -35.39
C ARG A 436 -12.06 -28.15 -34.01
N GLU A 437 -11.67 -27.21 -33.19
CA GLU A 437 -12.41 -26.77 -32.02
C GLU A 437 -12.06 -25.31 -31.85
N GLU A 438 -12.80 -24.47 -32.54
CA GLU A 438 -13.57 -23.41 -31.92
C GLU A 438 -13.08 -22.93 -30.50
N ASP A 439 -12.84 -23.79 -29.50
CA ASP A 439 -12.32 -23.51 -28.13
C ASP A 439 -10.82 -23.13 -27.96
N LEU A 440 -10.02 -23.05 -29.04
CA LEU A 440 -8.57 -22.71 -28.98
C LEU A 440 -8.21 -21.47 -28.11
N PRO A 441 -8.90 -20.31 -28.21
CA PRO A 441 -8.58 -19.14 -27.39
C PRO A 441 -8.81 -19.37 -25.89
N VAL A 442 -9.82 -20.18 -25.53
CA VAL A 442 -10.15 -20.50 -24.14
C VAL A 442 -9.07 -21.42 -23.56
N ILE A 443 -8.66 -22.44 -24.31
CA ILE A 443 -7.58 -23.35 -23.91
C ILE A 443 -6.27 -22.58 -23.70
N ALA A 444 -5.89 -21.73 -24.66
CA ALA A 444 -4.69 -20.89 -24.54
C ALA A 444 -4.75 -19.98 -23.29
N SER A 445 -5.89 -19.32 -23.05
CA SER A 445 -6.04 -18.49 -21.84
C SER A 445 -5.94 -19.30 -20.54
N ALA A 446 -6.44 -20.53 -20.51
CA ALA A 446 -6.35 -21.41 -19.36
C ALA A 446 -4.91 -21.88 -19.11
N ILE A 447 -4.15 -22.20 -20.17
CA ILE A 447 -2.73 -22.56 -20.08
C ILE A 447 -1.90 -21.38 -19.57
N ILE A 448 -2.10 -20.17 -20.13
CA ILE A 448 -1.45 -18.95 -19.66
C ILE A 448 -1.75 -18.72 -18.17
N SER A 449 -3.03 -18.77 -17.77
CA SER A 449 -3.43 -18.59 -16.37
C SER A 449 -2.82 -19.66 -15.45
N ASN A 450 -2.71 -20.91 -15.90
CA ASN A 450 -2.05 -21.98 -15.16
C ASN A 450 -0.55 -21.71 -14.99
N ASN A 451 0.15 -21.32 -16.05
CA ASN A 451 1.58 -21.03 -16.01
C ASN A 451 1.89 -19.80 -15.15
N VAL A 452 1.05 -18.75 -15.22
CA VAL A 452 1.10 -17.61 -14.30
C VAL A 452 0.90 -18.06 -12.86
N SER A 453 -0.03 -19.00 -12.61
CA SER A 453 -0.29 -19.55 -11.27
C SER A 453 0.88 -20.38 -10.74
N ILE A 454 1.52 -21.20 -11.57
CA ILE A 454 2.73 -21.96 -11.18
C ILE A 454 3.87 -21.01 -10.83
N ALA A 455 4.15 -20.02 -11.70
CA ALA A 455 5.17 -19.02 -11.44
C ALA A 455 4.88 -18.23 -10.15
N PHE A 456 3.61 -17.86 -9.94
CA PHE A 456 3.14 -17.23 -8.72
C PHE A 456 3.45 -18.10 -7.49
N TRP A 457 3.02 -19.36 -7.46
CA TRP A 457 3.22 -20.23 -6.31
C TRP A 457 4.69 -20.54 -6.05
N ALA A 458 5.49 -20.67 -7.11
CA ALA A 458 6.93 -20.81 -7.02
C ALA A 458 7.59 -19.59 -6.35
N PHE A 459 7.15 -18.37 -6.66
CA PHE A 459 7.63 -17.16 -6.01
C PHE A 459 7.13 -17.04 -4.56
N VAL A 460 5.82 -17.15 -4.34
CA VAL A 460 5.17 -16.96 -3.03
C VAL A 460 5.65 -17.98 -1.99
N GLY A 461 5.93 -19.21 -2.41
CA GLY A 461 6.49 -20.25 -1.55
C GLY A 461 7.78 -19.87 -0.84
N GLY A 462 8.53 -18.89 -1.36
CA GLY A 462 9.76 -18.38 -0.76
C GLY A 462 9.59 -17.88 0.68
N ILE A 463 8.44 -17.32 1.02
CA ILE A 463 8.18 -16.79 2.37
C ILE A 463 8.00 -17.89 3.41
N LEU A 464 7.52 -19.06 3.00
CA LEU A 464 7.44 -20.25 3.83
C LEU A 464 8.75 -21.04 3.74
N ALA A 465 9.87 -20.34 3.92
CA ALA A 465 11.23 -20.87 3.86
C ALA A 465 11.60 -21.58 2.53
N GLY A 466 10.82 -21.36 1.46
CA GLY A 466 11.04 -21.98 0.15
C GLY A 466 10.52 -23.42 0.03
N LEU A 467 9.94 -24.03 1.08
CA LEU A 467 9.42 -25.40 1.02
C LEU A 467 8.30 -25.55 -0.03
N PRO A 468 7.27 -24.68 -0.08
CA PRO A 468 6.27 -24.75 -1.15
C PRO A 468 6.87 -24.46 -2.53
N THR A 469 7.92 -23.62 -2.63
CA THR A 469 8.62 -23.40 -3.91
C THR A 469 9.24 -24.69 -4.42
N VAL A 470 9.91 -25.45 -3.55
CA VAL A 470 10.46 -26.77 -3.89
C VAL A 470 9.33 -27.70 -4.35
N LEU A 471 8.24 -27.79 -3.57
CA LEU A 471 7.12 -28.67 -3.89
C LEU A 471 6.51 -28.35 -5.26
N VAL A 472 6.28 -27.07 -5.57
CA VAL A 472 5.74 -26.63 -6.85
C VAL A 472 6.67 -27.01 -8.00
N LEU A 473 7.98 -26.75 -7.87
CA LEU A 473 8.94 -27.08 -8.92
C LEU A 473 9.07 -28.59 -9.15
N VAL A 474 9.14 -29.38 -8.07
CA VAL A 474 9.28 -30.84 -8.13
C VAL A 474 8.03 -31.47 -8.73
N THR A 475 6.84 -31.12 -8.25
CA THR A 475 5.58 -31.71 -8.74
C THR A 475 5.29 -31.33 -10.19
N ASN A 476 5.55 -30.07 -10.60
CA ASN A 476 5.38 -29.68 -12.00
C ASN A 476 6.45 -30.30 -12.91
N GLY A 477 7.69 -30.44 -12.42
CA GLY A 477 8.75 -31.16 -13.12
C GLY A 477 8.36 -32.61 -13.40
N LEU A 478 7.96 -33.34 -12.35
CA LEU A 478 7.46 -34.73 -12.44
C LEU A 478 6.30 -34.84 -13.42
N SER A 479 5.25 -34.02 -13.27
CA SER A 479 4.07 -34.05 -14.13
C SER A 479 4.42 -33.82 -15.61
N LEU A 480 5.30 -32.86 -15.91
CA LEU A 480 5.74 -32.62 -17.28
C LEU A 480 6.53 -33.81 -17.83
N GLY A 481 7.47 -34.33 -17.05
CA GLY A 481 8.30 -35.47 -17.42
C GLY A 481 7.50 -36.75 -17.69
N MET A 482 6.61 -37.11 -16.77
CA MET A 482 5.69 -38.25 -16.92
C MET A 482 4.80 -38.07 -18.16
N GLY A 483 4.30 -36.85 -18.39
CA GLY A 483 3.55 -36.51 -19.58
C GLY A 483 4.30 -36.73 -20.89
N PHE A 484 5.55 -36.28 -20.98
CA PHE A 484 6.39 -36.57 -22.14
C PHE A 484 6.64 -38.07 -22.29
N GLY A 485 6.86 -38.80 -21.19
CA GLY A 485 7.04 -40.24 -21.21
C GLY A 485 5.83 -40.96 -21.81
N LEU A 486 4.64 -40.58 -21.36
CA LEU A 486 3.36 -41.09 -21.84
C LEU A 486 3.17 -40.85 -23.34
N PHE A 487 3.31 -39.60 -23.80
CA PHE A 487 3.10 -39.27 -25.21
C PHE A 487 4.09 -40.00 -26.12
N VAL A 488 5.33 -40.21 -25.66
CA VAL A 488 6.31 -40.99 -26.43
C VAL A 488 5.93 -42.48 -26.48
N ASN A 489 5.41 -43.06 -25.40
CA ASN A 489 4.92 -44.45 -25.39
C ASN A 489 3.75 -44.66 -26.35
N TYR A 490 2.88 -43.65 -26.50
CA TYR A 490 1.79 -43.65 -27.49
C TYR A 490 2.22 -43.24 -28.91
N HIS A 491 3.53 -43.14 -29.20
CA HIS A 491 4.07 -42.66 -30.48
C HIS A 491 3.64 -41.23 -30.89
N ALA A 492 3.08 -40.47 -29.94
CA ALA A 492 2.62 -39.09 -30.09
C ALA A 492 3.65 -38.04 -29.61
N GLY A 493 4.92 -38.43 -29.43
CA GLY A 493 5.97 -37.55 -28.90
C GLY A 493 6.24 -36.31 -29.76
N GLY A 494 6.17 -36.45 -31.09
CA GLY A 494 6.33 -35.34 -32.02
C GLY A 494 5.17 -34.32 -31.93
N TYR A 495 3.95 -34.81 -31.73
CA TYR A 495 2.77 -33.98 -31.51
C TYR A 495 2.91 -33.12 -30.26
N LEU A 496 3.32 -33.71 -29.12
CA LEU A 496 3.57 -32.95 -27.90
C LEU A 496 4.76 -31.99 -28.03
N ALA A 497 5.87 -32.45 -28.62
CA ALA A 497 7.07 -31.62 -28.79
C ALA A 497 6.81 -30.38 -29.66
N THR A 498 6.06 -30.52 -30.76
CA THR A 498 5.71 -29.38 -31.62
C THR A 498 4.74 -28.40 -30.96
N PHE A 499 3.84 -28.90 -30.10
CA PHE A 499 2.97 -28.06 -29.28
C PHE A 499 3.77 -27.23 -28.26
N VAL A 500 4.66 -27.88 -27.49
CA VAL A 500 5.46 -27.21 -26.45
C VAL A 500 6.54 -26.30 -27.04
N ALA A 501 7.12 -26.66 -28.20
CA ALA A 501 8.25 -25.94 -28.81
C ALA A 501 7.95 -24.44 -29.00
N GLY A 502 6.74 -24.07 -29.45
CA GLY A 502 6.44 -22.68 -29.81
C GLY A 502 6.65 -21.67 -28.69
N HIS A 503 6.36 -22.04 -27.43
CA HIS A 503 6.32 -21.11 -26.30
C HIS A 503 7.06 -21.62 -25.05
N GLY A 504 7.25 -22.95 -24.92
CA GLY A 504 7.73 -23.60 -23.69
C GLY A 504 9.13 -23.15 -23.23
N VAL A 505 10.00 -22.70 -24.14
CA VAL A 505 11.33 -22.16 -23.76
C VAL A 505 11.19 -20.93 -22.86
N LEU A 506 10.30 -20.00 -23.21
CA LEU A 506 10.10 -18.76 -22.46
C LEU A 506 9.36 -19.03 -21.15
N GLU A 507 8.37 -19.92 -21.17
CA GLU A 507 7.56 -20.24 -19.98
C GLU A 507 8.34 -21.01 -18.93
N LEU A 508 9.06 -22.07 -19.31
CA LEU A 508 9.89 -22.82 -18.39
C LEU A 508 10.96 -21.93 -17.78
N THR A 509 11.59 -21.07 -18.59
CA THR A 509 12.53 -20.07 -18.09
C THR A 509 11.88 -19.11 -17.09
N ALA A 510 10.65 -18.66 -17.36
CA ALA A 510 9.89 -17.81 -16.44
C ALA A 510 9.59 -18.52 -15.11
N ILE A 511 9.23 -19.82 -15.13
CA ILE A 511 9.03 -20.65 -13.93
C ILE A 511 10.33 -20.76 -13.12
N PHE A 512 11.47 -20.98 -13.77
CA PHE A 512 12.77 -21.08 -13.08
C PHE A 512 13.18 -19.74 -12.46
N ILE A 513 12.93 -18.63 -13.15
CA ILE A 513 13.18 -17.29 -12.60
C ILE A 513 12.25 -17.04 -11.40
N ALA A 514 10.98 -17.44 -11.48
CA ALA A 514 10.02 -17.27 -10.39
C ALA A 514 10.41 -18.10 -9.16
N GLY A 515 10.82 -19.37 -9.35
CA GLY A 515 11.35 -20.22 -8.29
C GLY A 515 12.64 -19.66 -7.69
N GLY A 516 13.56 -19.16 -8.53
CA GLY A 516 14.77 -18.49 -8.07
C GLY A 516 14.49 -17.22 -7.26
N ALA A 517 13.49 -16.43 -7.65
CA ALA A 517 13.03 -15.28 -6.87
C ALA A 517 12.44 -15.71 -5.52
N GLY A 518 11.69 -16.81 -5.48
CA GLY A 518 11.21 -17.44 -4.25
C GLY A 518 12.36 -17.86 -3.33
N PHE A 519 13.38 -18.55 -3.86
CA PHE A 519 14.56 -18.94 -3.07
C PHE A 519 15.38 -17.75 -2.57
N ARG A 520 15.41 -16.66 -3.32
CA ARG A 520 16.08 -15.42 -2.89
C ARG A 520 15.37 -14.81 -1.67
N VAL A 521 14.04 -14.82 -1.66
CA VAL A 521 13.25 -14.41 -0.49
C VAL A 521 13.42 -15.39 0.68
N ALA A 522 13.43 -16.70 0.41
CA ALA A 522 13.68 -17.72 1.44
C ALA A 522 15.07 -17.56 2.08
N GLY A 523 16.10 -17.29 1.27
CA GLY A 523 17.45 -17.03 1.73
C GLY A 523 17.52 -15.83 2.68
N ALA A 524 16.79 -14.76 2.39
CA ALA A 524 16.72 -13.60 3.28
C ALA A 524 16.10 -13.91 4.66
N LEU A 525 15.23 -14.92 4.75
CA LEU A 525 14.60 -15.35 5.99
C LEU A 525 15.46 -16.36 6.76
N LEU A 526 16.04 -17.32 6.05
CA LEU A 526 16.79 -18.45 6.62
C LEU A 526 18.25 -18.10 6.94
N VAL A 527 18.94 -17.42 6.02
CA VAL A 527 20.38 -17.14 6.09
C VAL A 527 20.64 -15.67 5.72
N PRO A 528 20.28 -14.71 6.58
CA PRO A 528 20.39 -13.28 6.28
C PRO A 528 21.83 -12.72 6.28
N GLY A 529 22.81 -13.51 6.72
CA GLY A 529 24.19 -13.08 6.90
C GLY A 529 24.32 -12.01 7.99
N ASP A 530 25.11 -10.97 7.72
CA ASP A 530 25.35 -9.85 8.67
C ASP A 530 24.16 -8.87 8.77
N ARG A 531 23.11 -9.06 7.96
CA ARG A 531 21.92 -8.21 7.97
C ARG A 531 20.91 -8.76 8.97
N THR A 532 20.08 -7.87 9.52
CA THR A 532 18.85 -8.34 10.18
C THR A 532 17.94 -8.99 9.14
N ARG A 533 17.10 -9.95 9.54
CA ARG A 533 16.11 -10.58 8.62
C ARG A 533 15.24 -9.54 7.91
N ARG A 534 14.91 -8.45 8.60
CA ARG A 534 14.16 -7.33 8.03
C ARG A 534 14.94 -6.67 6.90
N ASP A 535 16.19 -6.29 7.13
CA ASP A 535 17.01 -5.59 6.14
C ASP A 535 17.36 -6.51 4.96
N ALA A 536 17.65 -7.79 5.26
CA ALA A 536 17.84 -8.81 4.23
C ALA A 536 16.60 -8.92 3.33
N LEU A 537 15.40 -8.99 3.91
CA LEU A 537 14.16 -9.07 3.15
C LEU A 537 13.90 -7.81 2.30
N VAL A 538 14.24 -6.61 2.81
CA VAL A 538 14.13 -5.37 2.04
C VAL A 538 15.05 -5.40 0.81
N VAL A 539 16.30 -5.79 0.99
CA VAL A 539 17.29 -5.82 -0.10
C VAL A 539 16.96 -6.92 -1.11
N GLU A 540 16.79 -8.15 -0.63
CA GLU A 540 16.56 -9.32 -1.48
C GLU A 540 15.17 -9.29 -2.12
N GLY A 541 14.15 -8.81 -1.40
CA GLY A 541 12.79 -8.66 -1.92
C GLY A 541 12.70 -7.65 -3.07
N ARG A 542 13.50 -6.58 -3.06
CA ARG A 542 13.58 -5.64 -4.19
C ARG A 542 14.23 -6.27 -5.42
N ILE A 543 15.22 -7.14 -5.25
CA ILE A 543 15.84 -7.88 -6.36
C ILE A 543 14.84 -8.92 -6.90
N ALA A 544 14.20 -9.68 -6.01
CA ALA A 544 13.16 -10.65 -6.36
C ALA A 544 11.99 -10.00 -7.12
N ALA A 545 11.56 -8.79 -6.74
CA ALA A 545 10.53 -8.06 -7.48
C ALA A 545 10.94 -7.70 -8.92
N ARG A 546 12.21 -7.37 -9.16
CA ARG A 546 12.74 -7.16 -10.53
C ARG A 546 12.79 -8.47 -11.31
N MET A 547 13.10 -9.59 -10.66
CA MET A 547 12.99 -10.92 -11.29
C MET A 547 11.56 -11.24 -11.68
N VAL A 548 10.57 -10.95 -10.83
CA VAL A 548 9.15 -11.08 -11.21
C VAL A 548 8.78 -10.18 -12.38
N GLY A 549 9.36 -8.98 -12.48
CA GLY A 549 9.26 -8.15 -13.68
C GLY A 549 9.73 -8.87 -14.96
N ALA A 550 10.83 -9.63 -14.88
CA ALA A 550 11.29 -10.50 -15.97
C ALA A 550 10.27 -11.62 -16.26
N VAL A 551 9.77 -12.31 -15.23
CA VAL A 551 8.74 -13.38 -15.36
C VAL A 551 7.51 -12.87 -16.10
N VAL A 552 6.94 -11.75 -15.68
CA VAL A 552 5.76 -11.14 -16.33
C VAL A 552 6.06 -10.80 -17.79
N THR A 553 7.26 -10.27 -18.08
CA THR A 553 7.68 -9.96 -19.45
C THR A 553 7.74 -11.20 -20.32
N LEU A 554 8.39 -12.27 -19.83
CA LEU A 554 8.56 -13.52 -20.55
C LEU A 554 7.22 -14.23 -20.77
N LEU A 555 6.36 -14.30 -19.75
CA LEU A 555 5.03 -14.90 -19.86
C LEU A 555 4.11 -14.11 -20.81
N ALA A 556 4.22 -12.78 -20.84
CA ALA A 556 3.45 -11.97 -21.80
C ALA A 556 3.88 -12.25 -23.26
N ILE A 557 5.19 -12.38 -23.51
CA ILE A 557 5.71 -12.74 -24.84
C ILE A 557 5.31 -14.19 -25.17
N ALA A 558 5.47 -15.12 -24.23
CA ALA A 558 5.11 -16.52 -24.41
C ALA A 558 3.62 -16.69 -24.73
N GLY A 559 2.73 -16.06 -23.96
CA GLY A 559 1.28 -16.11 -24.20
C GLY A 559 0.87 -15.47 -25.54
N THR A 560 1.61 -14.45 -26.01
CA THR A 560 1.41 -13.90 -27.35
C THR A 560 1.81 -14.90 -28.43
N ILE A 561 2.95 -15.58 -28.28
CA ILE A 561 3.39 -16.64 -29.20
C ILE A 561 2.45 -17.85 -29.13
N GLU A 562 1.93 -18.18 -27.96
CA GLU A 562 0.97 -19.25 -27.77
C GLU A 562 -0.31 -18.98 -28.56
N GLY A 563 -0.92 -17.81 -28.35
CA GLY A 563 -2.17 -17.42 -29.00
C GLY A 563 -2.07 -17.23 -30.51
N LEU A 564 -0.90 -16.83 -31.04
CA LEU A 564 -0.72 -16.56 -32.48
C LEU A 564 -0.10 -17.73 -33.26
N LEU A 565 0.88 -18.42 -32.68
CA LEU A 565 1.68 -19.42 -33.39
C LEU A 565 1.46 -20.84 -32.89
N SER A 566 1.43 -21.06 -31.58
CA SER A 566 1.30 -22.43 -31.06
C SER A 566 -0.10 -22.99 -31.33
N ALA A 567 -1.10 -22.13 -31.21
CA ALA A 567 -2.51 -22.38 -31.54
C ALA A 567 -2.81 -22.42 -33.05
N SER A 568 -1.87 -22.09 -33.95
CA SER A 568 -2.14 -22.07 -35.40
C SER A 568 -1.61 -23.32 -36.13
N ASP A 569 -2.13 -23.52 -37.35
CA ASP A 569 -1.72 -24.56 -38.32
C ASP A 569 -0.33 -24.33 -38.92
N ALA A 570 0.48 -23.49 -38.27
CA ALA A 570 1.84 -23.21 -38.68
C ALA A 570 2.68 -24.49 -38.78
N PRO A 571 3.54 -24.62 -39.81
CA PRO A 571 4.43 -25.76 -39.96
C PRO A 571 5.33 -25.95 -38.73
N ALA A 572 5.62 -27.21 -38.39
CA ALA A 572 6.50 -27.55 -37.26
C ALA A 572 7.85 -26.82 -37.31
N GLY A 573 8.42 -26.63 -38.51
CA GLY A 573 9.66 -25.86 -38.70
C GLY A 573 9.58 -24.42 -38.19
N LEU A 574 8.44 -23.74 -38.34
CA LEU A 574 8.24 -22.38 -37.83
C LEU A 574 8.13 -22.37 -36.29
N LYS A 575 7.52 -23.40 -35.71
CA LYS A 575 7.44 -23.56 -34.24
C LYS A 575 8.82 -23.78 -33.65
N TYR A 576 9.63 -24.67 -34.24
CA TYR A 576 11.03 -24.89 -33.82
C TYR A 576 11.93 -23.67 -34.05
N LEU A 577 11.76 -22.94 -35.16
CA LEU A 577 12.47 -21.69 -35.39
C LEU A 577 12.15 -20.66 -34.31
N THR A 578 10.89 -20.58 -33.88
CA THR A 578 10.48 -19.67 -32.81
C THR A 578 11.07 -20.07 -31.46
N SER A 579 11.20 -21.37 -31.17
CA SER A 579 11.96 -21.85 -30.01
C SER A 579 13.42 -21.40 -30.08
N ALA A 580 14.08 -21.59 -31.22
CA ALA A 580 15.48 -21.22 -31.41
C ALA A 580 15.69 -19.70 -31.25
N LEU A 581 14.80 -18.88 -31.85
CA LEU A 581 14.81 -17.43 -31.68
C LEU A 581 14.55 -17.03 -30.22
N SER A 582 13.70 -17.76 -29.49
CA SER A 582 13.46 -17.52 -28.07
C SER A 582 14.72 -17.79 -27.23
N VAL A 583 15.49 -18.82 -27.56
CA VAL A 583 16.80 -19.07 -26.91
C VAL A 583 17.78 -17.92 -27.18
N VAL A 584 17.87 -17.46 -28.43
CA VAL A 584 18.72 -16.31 -28.80
C VAL A 584 18.27 -15.04 -28.05
N LEU A 585 16.96 -14.79 -27.98
CA LEU A 585 16.39 -13.68 -27.23
C LEU A 585 16.79 -13.75 -25.75
N LEU A 586 16.68 -14.92 -25.11
CA LEU A 586 17.09 -15.11 -23.71
C LEU A 586 18.60 -14.91 -23.51
N ALA A 587 19.43 -15.33 -24.46
CA ALA A 587 20.87 -15.10 -24.42
C ALA A 587 21.20 -13.59 -24.50
N ILE A 588 20.56 -12.87 -25.42
CA ILE A 588 20.69 -11.40 -25.53
C ILE A 588 20.18 -10.72 -24.26
N TYR A 589 19.06 -11.18 -23.72
CA TYR A 589 18.48 -10.70 -22.47
C TYR A 589 19.44 -10.87 -21.30
N GLY A 590 20.04 -12.05 -21.13
CA GLY A 590 21.08 -12.28 -20.11
C GLY A 590 22.32 -11.40 -20.34
N ALA A 591 22.79 -11.28 -21.58
CA ALA A 591 23.96 -10.47 -21.92
C ALA A 591 23.75 -8.98 -21.62
N SER A 592 22.55 -8.44 -21.87
CA SER A 592 22.23 -7.05 -21.54
C SER A 592 22.25 -6.79 -20.03
N GLY A 593 21.74 -7.73 -19.24
CA GLY A 593 21.81 -7.69 -17.78
C GLY A 593 23.24 -7.72 -17.26
N LEU A 594 24.07 -8.63 -17.80
CA LEU A 594 25.49 -8.73 -17.45
C LEU A 594 26.27 -7.45 -17.81
N GLY A 595 26.01 -6.90 -19.00
CA GLY A 595 26.59 -5.63 -19.44
C GLY A 595 26.23 -4.47 -18.52
N TYR A 596 24.98 -4.41 -18.06
CA TYR A 596 24.53 -3.39 -17.11
C TYR A 596 25.22 -3.51 -15.75
N LEU A 597 25.29 -4.72 -15.18
CA LEU A 597 25.98 -4.96 -13.91
C LEU A 597 27.47 -4.61 -13.98
N ARG A 598 28.14 -4.94 -15.09
CA ARG A 598 29.55 -4.57 -15.31
C ARG A 598 29.74 -3.06 -15.42
N ALA A 599 28.81 -2.35 -16.05
CA ALA A 599 28.89 -0.90 -16.19
C ALA A 599 28.69 -0.17 -14.86
N THR A 600 27.80 -0.66 -14.00
CA THR A 600 27.55 -0.06 -12.67
C THR A 600 28.61 -0.42 -11.63
N ALA A 601 29.33 -1.54 -11.80
CA ALA A 601 30.44 -1.93 -10.92
C ALA A 601 31.75 -1.15 -11.17
N ARG A 602 31.85 -0.34 -12.24
CA ARG A 602 33.06 0.46 -12.52
C ARG A 602 33.17 1.64 -11.53
N PRO A 603 34.33 1.83 -10.86
CA PRO A 603 34.53 2.96 -9.97
C PRO A 603 34.40 4.28 -10.75
N GLY A 604 33.48 5.16 -10.32
CA GLY A 604 33.18 6.45 -10.97
C GLY A 604 31.82 6.55 -11.68
N ALA A 605 31.04 5.47 -11.78
CA ALA A 605 29.68 5.54 -12.32
C ALA A 605 28.73 6.26 -11.33
N PRO A 606 27.83 7.15 -11.79
CA PRO A 606 26.85 7.77 -10.90
C PRO A 606 25.98 6.68 -10.26
N ALA A 607 25.90 6.69 -8.93
CA ALA A 607 25.11 5.73 -8.16
C ALA A 607 23.68 5.66 -8.70
N ALA A 608 23.24 4.48 -9.13
CA ALA A 608 21.88 4.25 -9.56
C ALA A 608 20.96 4.19 -8.33
N GLY A 609 20.49 5.37 -7.88
CA GLY A 609 19.49 5.53 -6.84
C GLY A 609 18.07 5.20 -7.29
#